data_AF-A0A1Q3N1T9-F1
#
_entry.id   AF-A0A1Q3N1T9-F1
#
_cell.length_a   1.000
_cell.length_b   1.000
_cell.length_c   1.000
_cell.angle_alpha   90.00
_cell.angle_beta   90.00
_cell.angle_gamma   90.00
#
_symmetry.space_group_name_H-M   'P 1'
#
loop_
_entity.id
_entity.type
_entity.pdbx_description
1 polymer ?
#
loop_
_entity_poly.entity_id
_entity_poly.type
_entity_poly.pdbx_seq_one_letter_code
_entity_poly.pdbx_strand_id
1 'polypeptide(L)'
;MCTGSRRDIYSFSPSERLELRNLIHDWLRTQINPSFPSGAQRYPLIWQHTEHNLMIHMTGQKIFLTWHRYYIQELEHWLTDNGHNKYVPLPSWDPTTAIPNEFFNNAAGSGSSQLDGGFPNISSQNITPPSISSYLPPAACGNFASADNFSASMEVSYHNAIHTAIGGSMASVTNAPGTAVFWIFHAWVDDLWYCYQKNCQLLGADLYVKKYNTDEGVTPVPSGIELWKAPDIWIRNNPDGFQNQVSEDIVMSGPGERAYVYVKVHNRGASPNRDNMGNIGVYWAQGSVGVQWPNPWTGATTIPCGQPRPLGGFIGNKPLRRVNENFLNNIHSGHHTTLEKDYYIYEFEWTGMPDPDHYTTCFPEVWQQQHFCLLARMDEEGSSTPTGSDIYANMSASNNIAMRNVTILKDGISTMRAGSILWGNYTELPMNNTRLTIRFESQEDAGLLQVADVSIKFDRETIREWNGNTRGLRRIDEQVFMLTADGGFIENFVLPPNTVKGLTIQVEPKPNQRITGTHKFDLVQYDGDRIVSGENYVVEPGEIQIQHTIPLAGQDKELYLIYPNPASSEITVLSTQNATSLLDISIFSALGQEVLTVKSLVQGTAISVSDLPEGVYIIRILDTESNTHSSHKLVISK
;
A
#
# COMPACT_ATOMS: atom_id res chain seq x y z
N MET A 1 38.43 4.01 -19.61
CA MET A 1 37.08 3.41 -19.73
C MET A 1 36.62 3.08 -18.33
N CYS A 2 35.37 3.35 -17.97
CA CYS A 2 34.83 2.81 -16.74
C CYS A 2 34.97 1.30 -16.78
N THR A 3 35.48 0.70 -15.71
CA THR A 3 35.42 -0.75 -15.53
C THR A 3 33.94 -1.12 -15.56
N GLY A 4 33.49 -1.87 -16.57
CA GLY A 4 32.10 -2.29 -16.73
C GLY A 4 31.57 -2.97 -15.46
N SER A 5 30.27 -2.83 -15.21
CA SER A 5 29.61 -3.55 -14.11
C SER A 5 29.50 -5.04 -14.40
N ARG A 6 29.44 -5.42 -15.68
CA ARG A 6 29.33 -6.81 -16.12
C ARG A 6 30.72 -7.36 -16.47
N ARG A 7 30.89 -8.67 -16.29
CA ARG A 7 32.11 -9.37 -16.67
C ARG A 7 32.20 -9.50 -18.18
N ASP A 8 33.41 -9.36 -18.73
CA ASP A 8 33.67 -9.66 -20.13
C ASP A 8 33.40 -11.15 -20.40
N ILE A 9 32.68 -11.47 -21.48
CA ILE A 9 32.42 -12.84 -21.92
C ILE A 9 33.70 -13.67 -22.08
N TYR A 10 34.83 -13.03 -22.41
CA TYR A 10 36.15 -13.67 -22.54
C TYR A 10 36.84 -13.98 -21.19
N SER A 11 36.27 -13.53 -20.07
CA SER A 11 36.69 -14.02 -18.74
C SER A 11 36.23 -15.45 -18.44
N PHE A 12 35.31 -16.00 -19.25
CA PHE A 12 34.81 -17.37 -19.14
C PHE A 12 35.57 -18.31 -20.08
N SER A 13 35.72 -19.57 -19.64
CA SER A 13 36.29 -20.63 -20.48
C SER A 13 35.41 -20.95 -21.70
N PRO A 14 35.96 -21.56 -22.77
CA PRO A 14 35.19 -22.06 -23.91
C PRO A 14 33.98 -22.93 -23.51
N SER A 15 34.15 -23.84 -22.55
CA SER A 15 33.07 -24.68 -22.03
C SER A 15 31.98 -23.87 -21.33
N GLU A 16 32.35 -22.85 -20.56
CA GLU A 16 31.37 -22.00 -19.88
C GLU A 16 30.62 -21.10 -20.86
N ARG A 17 31.28 -20.61 -21.92
CA ARG A 17 30.62 -19.84 -22.98
C ARG A 17 29.63 -20.70 -23.76
N LEU A 18 29.99 -21.96 -24.04
CA LEU A 18 29.10 -22.93 -24.67
C LEU A 18 27.87 -23.23 -23.80
N GLU A 19 28.08 -23.42 -22.50
CA GLU A 19 27.00 -23.64 -21.53
C GLU A 19 26.06 -22.43 -21.48
N LEU A 20 26.57 -21.19 -21.33
CA LEU A 20 25.74 -19.98 -21.35
C LEU A 20 24.90 -19.86 -22.63
N ARG A 21 25.51 -20.09 -23.79
CA ARG A 21 24.80 -20.07 -25.06
C ARG A 21 23.65 -21.08 -25.10
N ASN A 22 23.83 -22.29 -24.55
CA ASN A 22 22.77 -23.28 -24.52
C ASN A 22 21.64 -22.88 -23.57
N LEU A 23 21.97 -22.33 -22.40
CA LEU A 23 21.01 -21.84 -21.42
C LEU A 23 20.12 -20.72 -21.97
N ILE A 24 20.70 -19.78 -22.72
CA ILE A 24 19.94 -18.73 -23.41
C ILE A 24 18.91 -19.37 -24.37
N HIS A 25 19.31 -20.38 -25.15
CA HIS A 25 18.38 -21.04 -26.05
C HIS A 25 17.32 -21.86 -25.34
N ASP A 26 17.63 -22.44 -24.18
CA ASP A 26 16.65 -23.16 -23.38
C ASP A 26 15.62 -22.20 -22.79
N TRP A 27 16.06 -21.06 -22.24
CA TRP A 27 15.17 -19.99 -21.80
C TRP A 27 14.19 -19.55 -22.89
N LEU A 28 14.70 -19.29 -24.09
CA LEU A 28 13.87 -18.88 -25.23
C LEU A 28 12.81 -19.92 -25.63
N ARG A 29 12.98 -21.19 -25.21
CA ARG A 29 12.01 -22.29 -25.43
C ARG A 29 11.13 -22.59 -24.21
N THR A 30 11.44 -22.05 -23.03
CA THR A 30 10.77 -22.45 -21.77
C THR A 30 9.34 -21.96 -21.63
N GLN A 31 8.97 -20.91 -22.37
CA GLN A 31 7.64 -20.33 -22.26
C GLN A 31 6.75 -20.73 -23.44
N ILE A 32 5.60 -21.35 -23.13
CA ILE A 32 4.52 -21.54 -24.08
C ILE A 32 3.37 -20.62 -23.68
N ASN A 33 2.97 -19.71 -24.57
CA ASN A 33 1.82 -18.86 -24.34
C ASN A 33 0.72 -19.17 -25.37
N PRO A 34 -0.37 -19.87 -24.98
CA PRO A 34 -1.45 -20.26 -25.88
C PRO A 34 -2.23 -19.09 -26.48
N SER A 35 -2.14 -17.90 -25.88
CA SER A 35 -2.83 -16.70 -26.32
C SER A 35 -2.19 -16.05 -27.55
N PHE A 36 -0.99 -16.47 -27.97
CA PHE A 36 -0.33 -15.97 -29.17
C PHE A 36 -0.75 -16.72 -30.44
N PRO A 37 -0.65 -16.08 -31.64
CA PRO A 37 -0.93 -16.73 -32.93
C PRO A 37 -0.11 -18.02 -33.14
N SER A 38 -0.66 -18.98 -33.89
CA SER A 38 -0.01 -20.26 -34.17
C SER A 38 1.35 -20.05 -34.85
N GLY A 39 2.44 -20.34 -34.13
CA GLY A 39 3.83 -20.05 -34.51
C GLY A 39 4.59 -19.24 -33.46
N ALA A 40 3.95 -18.24 -32.83
CA ALA A 40 4.51 -17.41 -31.77
C ALA A 40 4.38 -18.03 -30.37
N GLN A 41 3.50 -19.03 -30.22
CA GLN A 41 3.26 -19.72 -28.95
C GLN A 41 4.51 -20.37 -28.35
N ARG A 42 5.49 -20.77 -29.18
CA ARG A 42 6.73 -21.45 -28.72
C ARG A 42 7.90 -20.50 -28.40
N TYR A 43 7.79 -19.22 -28.77
CA TYR A 43 8.87 -18.22 -28.62
C TYR A 43 8.33 -16.85 -28.21
N PRO A 44 7.60 -16.77 -27.08
CA PRO A 44 6.89 -15.56 -26.67
C PRO A 44 7.82 -14.37 -26.41
N LEU A 45 9.06 -14.61 -25.96
CA LEU A 45 10.04 -13.55 -25.68
C LEU A 45 10.52 -12.86 -26.96
N ILE A 46 10.82 -13.64 -28.01
CA ILE A 46 11.19 -13.11 -29.33
C ILE A 46 9.99 -12.32 -29.93
N TRP A 47 8.79 -12.84 -29.73
CA TRP A 47 7.56 -12.19 -30.17
C TRP A 47 7.31 -10.87 -29.44
N GLN A 48 7.55 -10.80 -28.12
CA GLN A 48 7.40 -9.59 -27.32
C GLN A 48 8.29 -8.45 -27.82
N HIS A 49 9.54 -8.73 -28.17
CA HIS A 49 10.43 -7.75 -28.80
C HIS A 49 9.91 -7.28 -30.17
N THR A 50 9.34 -8.20 -30.95
CA THR A 50 8.75 -7.90 -32.26
C THR A 50 7.51 -6.99 -32.14
N GLU A 51 6.58 -7.32 -31.26
CA GLU A 51 5.34 -6.56 -31.05
C GLU A 51 5.61 -5.17 -30.48
N HIS A 52 6.58 -5.07 -29.57
CA HIS A 52 6.95 -3.79 -28.96
C HIS A 52 7.93 -2.97 -29.81
N ASN A 53 8.33 -3.43 -31.00
CA ASN A 53 9.35 -2.78 -31.83
C ASN A 53 9.13 -1.26 -31.99
N LEU A 54 7.90 -0.84 -32.32
CA LEU A 54 7.57 0.59 -32.51
C LEU A 54 7.60 1.42 -31.22
N MET A 55 7.52 0.77 -30.05
CA MET A 55 7.56 1.40 -28.73
C MET A 55 8.98 1.51 -28.18
N ILE A 56 9.88 0.62 -28.61
CA ILE A 56 11.19 0.43 -27.99
C ILE A 56 12.35 0.86 -28.90
N HIS A 57 12.14 0.95 -30.21
CA HIS A 57 13.17 1.38 -31.16
C HIS A 57 12.80 2.68 -31.89
N MET A 58 13.81 3.45 -32.27
CA MET A 58 13.73 4.69 -33.04
C MET A 58 12.83 5.75 -32.40
N THR A 59 12.66 5.69 -31.08
CA THR A 59 11.79 6.61 -30.32
C THR A 59 12.46 7.94 -30.03
N GLY A 60 13.79 8.00 -30.10
CA GLY A 60 14.58 9.13 -29.66
C GLY A 60 14.55 9.35 -28.14
N GLN A 61 14.06 8.38 -27.36
CA GLN A 61 13.88 8.46 -25.91
C GLN A 61 14.66 7.34 -25.19
N LYS A 62 14.87 7.50 -23.88
CA LYS A 62 15.54 6.52 -23.02
C LYS A 62 14.83 5.17 -22.89
N ILE A 63 13.59 5.06 -23.36
CA ILE A 63 12.81 3.81 -23.37
C ILE A 63 13.54 2.67 -24.08
N PHE A 64 14.31 2.97 -25.12
CA PHE A 64 15.18 2.00 -25.78
C PHE A 64 16.13 1.33 -24.77
N LEU A 65 16.86 2.12 -23.99
CA LEU A 65 17.84 1.61 -23.02
C LEU A 65 17.16 0.94 -21.81
N THR A 66 16.09 1.52 -21.28
CA THR A 66 15.42 0.98 -20.10
C THR A 66 14.65 -0.31 -20.41
N TRP A 67 14.02 -0.39 -21.58
CA TRP A 67 13.30 -1.60 -21.98
C TRP A 67 14.27 -2.75 -22.29
N HIS A 68 15.39 -2.48 -22.97
CA HIS A 68 16.38 -3.53 -23.26
C HIS A 68 17.14 -3.99 -22.00
N ARG A 69 17.35 -3.10 -21.01
CA ARG A 69 17.83 -3.47 -19.67
C ARG A 69 16.87 -4.48 -19.02
N TYR A 70 15.59 -4.15 -18.94
CA TYR A 70 14.56 -5.05 -18.41
C TYR A 70 14.53 -6.38 -19.18
N TYR A 71 14.64 -6.33 -20.50
CA TYR A 71 14.59 -7.51 -21.36
C TYR A 71 15.74 -8.49 -21.09
N ILE A 72 16.99 -8.01 -20.98
CA ILE A 72 18.12 -8.89 -20.57
C ILE A 72 18.01 -9.35 -19.12
N GLN A 73 17.30 -8.59 -18.28
CA GLN A 73 17.08 -8.94 -16.89
C GLN A 73 16.11 -10.13 -16.72
N GLU A 74 15.12 -10.29 -17.61
CA GLU A 74 14.25 -11.47 -17.62
C GLU A 74 15.04 -12.77 -17.82
N LEU A 75 16.08 -12.73 -18.67
CA LEU A 75 17.02 -13.85 -18.83
C LEU A 75 17.85 -14.07 -17.55
N GLU A 76 18.33 -13.00 -16.91
CA GLU A 76 19.11 -13.10 -15.67
C GLU A 76 18.29 -13.72 -14.53
N HIS A 77 17.03 -13.33 -14.37
CA HIS A 77 16.11 -13.95 -13.41
C HIS A 77 15.94 -15.44 -13.70
N TRP A 78 15.66 -15.80 -14.95
CA TRP A 78 15.50 -17.20 -15.32
C TRP A 78 16.79 -18.02 -15.10
N LEU A 79 17.95 -17.46 -15.45
CA LEU A 79 19.25 -18.09 -15.20
C LEU A 79 19.42 -18.36 -13.71
N THR A 80 19.06 -17.40 -12.85
CA THR A 80 19.14 -17.63 -11.41
C THR A 80 18.15 -18.67 -10.91
N ASP A 81 16.89 -18.57 -11.29
CA ASP A 81 15.83 -19.48 -10.84
C ASP A 81 16.15 -20.94 -11.22
N ASN A 82 16.93 -21.13 -12.28
CA ASN A 82 17.41 -22.44 -12.74
C ASN A 82 18.86 -22.76 -12.31
N GLY A 83 19.46 -21.91 -11.47
CA GLY A 83 20.72 -22.19 -10.81
C GLY A 83 22.02 -21.82 -11.54
N HIS A 84 21.93 -21.01 -12.59
CA HIS A 84 23.03 -20.63 -13.48
C HIS A 84 23.65 -19.25 -13.17
N ASN A 85 23.70 -18.94 -11.90
CA ASN A 85 24.12 -17.67 -11.31
C ASN A 85 25.53 -17.20 -11.63
N LYS A 86 26.42 -18.12 -12.02
CA LYS A 86 27.76 -17.76 -12.49
C LYS A 86 27.74 -16.94 -13.77
N TYR A 87 26.60 -16.84 -14.45
CA TYR A 87 26.39 -15.99 -15.63
C TYR A 87 25.56 -14.73 -15.34
N VAL A 88 25.29 -14.42 -14.07
CA VAL A 88 24.50 -13.25 -13.66
C VAL A 88 25.40 -12.26 -12.89
N PRO A 89 25.36 -10.94 -13.17
CA PRO A 89 24.69 -10.33 -14.32
C PRO A 89 25.28 -10.87 -15.64
N LEU A 90 24.47 -10.86 -16.70
CA LEU A 90 24.83 -11.40 -18.01
C LEU A 90 26.17 -10.82 -18.48
N PRO A 91 27.15 -11.64 -18.88
CA PRO A 91 28.44 -11.13 -19.32
C PRO A 91 28.28 -10.30 -20.59
N SER A 92 29.00 -9.18 -20.63
CA SER A 92 29.02 -8.29 -21.78
C SER A 92 30.04 -8.75 -22.81
N TRP A 93 29.69 -8.64 -24.08
CA TRP A 93 30.61 -8.84 -25.20
C TRP A 93 30.91 -7.50 -25.86
N ASP A 94 32.18 -7.09 -25.80
CA ASP A 94 32.66 -5.90 -26.50
C ASP A 94 32.78 -6.16 -28.01
N PRO A 95 31.99 -5.48 -28.86
CA PRO A 95 31.98 -5.69 -30.29
C PRO A 95 33.25 -5.18 -31.01
N THR A 96 34.23 -4.60 -30.30
CA THR A 96 35.58 -4.37 -30.83
C THR A 96 36.42 -5.66 -30.92
N THR A 97 35.93 -6.74 -30.31
CA THR A 97 36.52 -8.07 -30.39
C THR A 97 35.68 -8.98 -31.29
N ALA A 98 36.26 -10.10 -31.74
CA ALA A 98 35.50 -11.10 -32.49
C ALA A 98 34.31 -11.65 -31.67
N ILE A 99 33.26 -12.15 -32.31
CA ILE A 99 32.21 -12.91 -31.63
C ILE A 99 32.83 -14.21 -31.08
N PRO A 100 32.57 -14.60 -29.82
CA PRO A 100 33.04 -15.87 -29.29
C PRO A 100 32.61 -17.05 -30.18
N ASN A 101 33.54 -17.97 -30.47
CA ASN A 101 33.28 -19.11 -31.36
C ASN A 101 32.03 -19.91 -30.95
N GLU A 102 31.75 -20.01 -29.66
CA GLU A 102 30.61 -20.75 -29.12
C GLU A 102 29.27 -20.08 -29.45
N PHE A 103 29.26 -18.79 -29.74
CA PHE A 103 28.08 -18.01 -30.13
C PHE A 103 28.00 -17.80 -31.66
N PHE A 104 29.02 -18.24 -32.41
CA PHE A 104 29.10 -18.11 -33.86
C PHE A 104 28.81 -19.43 -34.57
N ASN A 105 27.95 -19.40 -35.60
CA ASN A 105 27.50 -20.60 -36.31
C ASN A 105 27.64 -20.55 -37.85
N ASN A 106 28.16 -19.45 -38.42
CA ASN A 106 28.57 -19.29 -39.83
C ASN A 106 27.74 -20.02 -40.91
N ALA A 107 26.42 -20.02 -40.81
CA ALA A 107 25.59 -20.71 -41.78
C ALA A 107 25.08 -19.72 -42.83
N ALA A 108 25.48 -19.94 -44.08
CA ALA A 108 25.05 -19.16 -45.23
C ALA A 108 23.58 -19.45 -45.55
N GLY A 109 22.70 -18.46 -45.40
CA GLY A 109 21.29 -18.55 -45.78
C GLY A 109 20.50 -17.35 -45.29
N SER A 110 19.90 -16.63 -46.23
CA SER A 110 18.92 -15.57 -45.96
C SER A 110 17.59 -16.20 -45.55
N GLY A 111 17.13 -15.92 -44.33
CA GLY A 111 15.73 -16.04 -43.93
C GLY A 111 15.14 -17.45 -43.98
N SER A 112 15.11 -18.14 -42.84
CA SER A 112 13.88 -18.82 -42.45
C SER A 112 13.84 -18.94 -40.94
N SER A 113 12.64 -18.75 -40.42
CA SER A 113 12.16 -18.96 -39.06
C SER A 113 12.40 -20.39 -38.54
N GLN A 114 13.61 -20.92 -38.59
CA GLN A 114 13.94 -22.18 -37.94
C GLN A 114 14.15 -21.98 -36.45
N LEU A 115 13.07 -21.54 -35.81
CA LEU A 115 12.87 -21.80 -34.40
C LEU A 115 12.46 -23.27 -34.18
N ASP A 116 12.10 -24.03 -35.22
CA ASP A 116 11.89 -25.48 -35.12
C ASP A 116 13.20 -26.26 -35.39
N GLY A 117 13.95 -26.52 -34.32
CA GLY A 117 14.99 -27.55 -34.27
C GLY A 117 16.45 -27.12 -34.49
N GLY A 118 16.73 -25.83 -34.72
CA GLY A 118 18.09 -25.29 -34.91
C GLY A 118 18.33 -23.94 -34.23
N PHE A 119 19.58 -23.50 -34.12
CA PHE A 119 19.94 -22.18 -33.59
C PHE A 119 19.96 -21.12 -34.72
N PRO A 120 19.39 -19.92 -34.55
CA PRO A 120 19.35 -18.91 -35.62
C PRO A 120 20.74 -18.47 -36.10
N ASN A 121 20.90 -18.31 -37.42
CA ASN A 121 22.21 -18.08 -38.05
C ASN A 121 22.68 -16.63 -37.94
N ILE A 122 23.99 -16.43 -37.73
CA ILE A 122 24.69 -15.15 -37.88
C ILE A 122 25.79 -15.23 -38.95
N SER A 123 26.11 -14.11 -39.60
CA SER A 123 26.88 -14.09 -40.86
C SER A 123 28.33 -13.63 -40.72
N SER A 124 28.64 -12.77 -39.75
CA SER A 124 29.97 -12.18 -39.56
C SER A 124 30.45 -12.38 -38.14
N GLN A 125 31.65 -12.95 -37.99
CA GLN A 125 32.30 -13.09 -36.68
C GLN A 125 33.15 -11.88 -36.31
N ASN A 126 33.85 -11.31 -37.29
CA ASN A 126 34.68 -10.13 -37.12
C ASN A 126 33.91 -8.92 -37.63
N ILE A 127 33.66 -7.98 -36.74
CA ILE A 127 32.93 -6.75 -37.03
C ILE A 127 33.88 -5.56 -36.90
N THR A 128 33.62 -4.53 -37.69
CA THR A 128 34.35 -3.25 -37.61
C THR A 128 33.40 -2.23 -37.00
N PRO A 129 33.28 -2.19 -35.66
CA PRO A 129 32.34 -1.29 -35.02
C PRO A 129 32.75 0.18 -35.23
N PRO A 130 31.79 1.12 -35.22
CA PRO A 130 32.10 2.53 -35.07
C PRO A 130 33.00 2.79 -33.85
N SER A 131 33.83 3.83 -33.87
CA SER A 131 34.73 4.10 -32.75
C SER A 131 33.97 4.44 -31.47
N ILE A 132 34.22 3.69 -30.39
CA ILE A 132 33.66 3.94 -29.06
C ILE A 132 34.20 5.18 -28.36
N SER A 133 35.35 5.72 -28.83
CA SER A 133 35.95 6.94 -28.28
C SER A 133 35.04 8.18 -28.42
N SER A 134 34.00 8.09 -29.25
CA SER A 134 32.94 9.07 -29.43
C SER A 134 31.93 9.12 -28.28
N TYR A 135 31.85 8.06 -27.46
CA TYR A 135 30.77 7.85 -26.48
C TYR A 135 31.21 7.87 -25.02
N LEU A 136 32.47 7.52 -24.69
CA LEU A 136 32.89 7.27 -23.30
C LEU A 136 34.33 7.73 -22.92
N PRO A 137 34.68 9.01 -23.10
CA PRO A 137 35.56 9.68 -22.14
C PRO A 137 34.80 10.75 -21.33
N PRO A 138 35.29 11.18 -20.16
CA PRO A 138 34.75 12.32 -19.40
C PRO A 138 34.55 13.61 -20.21
N ALA A 139 35.24 13.75 -21.36
CA ALA A 139 35.08 14.86 -22.29
C ALA A 139 33.84 14.75 -23.22
N ALA A 140 33.18 13.58 -23.32
CA ALA A 140 32.03 13.36 -24.19
C ALA A 140 30.66 13.65 -23.52
N CYS A 141 30.62 13.87 -22.19
CA CYS A 141 29.38 14.18 -21.49
C CYS A 141 28.72 15.47 -22.02
N GLY A 142 29.52 16.44 -22.50
CA GLY A 142 29.00 17.65 -23.16
C GLY A 142 28.31 17.39 -24.51
N ASN A 143 28.52 16.23 -25.14
CA ASN A 143 27.88 15.85 -26.39
C ASN A 143 26.51 15.16 -26.18
N PHE A 144 26.22 14.71 -24.96
CA PHE A 144 24.98 13.97 -24.61
C PHE A 144 24.28 14.61 -23.41
N ALA A 145 23.70 15.79 -23.63
CA ALA A 145 23.09 16.65 -22.59
C ALA A 145 21.90 16.03 -21.82
N SER A 146 21.30 14.95 -22.33
CA SER A 146 20.18 14.24 -21.68
C SER A 146 20.24 12.73 -21.94
N ALA A 147 19.54 11.97 -21.09
CA ALA A 147 19.32 10.54 -21.24
C ALA A 147 18.75 10.17 -22.63
N ASP A 148 17.82 10.97 -23.13
CA ASP A 148 17.19 10.77 -24.44
C ASP A 148 18.19 11.00 -25.58
N ASN A 149 19.03 12.02 -25.48
CA ASN A 149 20.09 12.29 -26.46
C ASN A 149 21.13 11.16 -26.49
N PHE A 150 21.52 10.63 -25.32
CA PHE A 150 22.41 9.48 -25.24
C PHE A 150 21.75 8.24 -25.84
N SER A 151 20.50 7.95 -25.47
CA SER A 151 19.71 6.82 -25.97
C SER A 151 19.58 6.84 -27.50
N ALA A 152 19.14 7.96 -28.06
CA ALA A 152 18.98 8.13 -29.50
C ALA A 152 20.31 7.91 -30.25
N SER A 153 21.41 8.44 -29.71
CA SER A 153 22.72 8.31 -30.34
C SER A 153 23.27 6.89 -30.22
N MET A 154 23.11 6.25 -29.07
CA MET A 154 23.50 4.86 -28.81
C MET A 154 22.78 3.90 -29.76
N GLU A 155 21.46 4.05 -29.86
CA GLU A 155 20.61 3.24 -30.70
C GLU A 155 21.01 3.34 -32.19
N VAL A 156 21.00 4.57 -32.72
CA VAL A 156 21.16 4.80 -34.16
C VAL A 156 22.60 4.56 -34.63
N SER A 157 23.58 5.08 -33.88
CA SER A 157 24.94 5.17 -34.39
C SER A 157 25.79 3.95 -34.06
N TYR A 158 25.45 3.21 -33.01
CA TYR A 158 26.27 2.11 -32.53
C TYR A 158 25.49 0.80 -32.55
N HIS A 159 24.42 0.71 -31.77
CA HIS A 159 23.61 -0.50 -31.65
C HIS A 159 23.15 -1.04 -33.02
N ASN A 160 22.50 -0.20 -33.84
CA ASN A 160 22.00 -0.60 -35.15
C ASN A 160 23.13 -1.01 -36.12
N ALA A 161 24.29 -0.36 -36.01
CA ALA A 161 25.46 -0.68 -36.82
C ALA A 161 26.02 -2.07 -36.50
N ILE A 162 26.06 -2.46 -35.22
CA ILE A 162 26.51 -3.80 -34.82
C ILE A 162 25.53 -4.88 -35.30
N HIS A 163 24.22 -4.69 -35.08
CA HIS A 163 23.19 -5.60 -35.60
C HIS A 163 23.34 -5.85 -37.11
N THR A 164 23.53 -4.77 -37.87
CA THR A 164 23.74 -4.82 -39.33
C THR A 164 25.05 -5.53 -39.69
N ALA A 165 26.15 -5.24 -38.98
CA ALA A 165 27.47 -5.80 -39.26
C ALA A 165 27.55 -7.31 -39.00
N ILE A 166 26.86 -7.81 -37.97
CA ILE A 166 26.80 -9.25 -37.66
C ILE A 166 26.01 -10.00 -38.74
N GLY A 167 24.96 -9.38 -39.30
CA GLY A 167 24.17 -9.97 -40.38
C GLY A 167 23.33 -11.18 -39.93
N GLY A 168 22.74 -11.88 -40.89
CA GLY A 168 21.87 -13.02 -40.62
C GLY A 168 20.66 -12.62 -39.78
N SER A 169 20.31 -13.43 -38.78
CA SER A 169 19.17 -13.18 -37.88
C SER A 169 19.39 -11.96 -36.99
N MET A 170 20.65 -11.61 -36.69
CA MET A 170 20.99 -10.41 -35.89
C MET A 170 20.68 -9.10 -36.61
N ALA A 171 20.60 -9.07 -37.94
CA ALA A 171 20.23 -7.87 -38.69
C ALA A 171 18.71 -7.64 -38.78
N SER A 172 17.90 -8.62 -38.36
CA SER A 172 16.45 -8.56 -38.39
C SER A 172 15.93 -8.19 -37.02
N VAL A 173 15.34 -6.99 -36.86
CA VAL A 173 14.80 -6.54 -35.55
C VAL A 173 13.87 -7.58 -34.93
N THR A 174 13.01 -8.21 -35.73
CA THR A 174 12.04 -9.22 -35.27
C THR A 174 12.67 -10.56 -34.82
N ASN A 175 13.89 -10.86 -35.27
CA ASN A 175 14.51 -12.18 -35.05
C ASN A 175 15.82 -12.11 -34.27
N ALA A 176 16.38 -10.91 -34.07
CA ALA A 176 17.67 -10.73 -33.43
C ALA A 176 17.72 -11.36 -32.03
N PRO A 177 16.68 -11.24 -31.16
CA PRO A 177 16.69 -11.89 -29.84
C PRO A 177 16.72 -13.41 -29.88
N GLY A 178 16.39 -14.02 -31.02
CA GLY A 178 16.52 -15.47 -31.23
C GLY A 178 17.96 -15.96 -31.29
N THR A 179 18.93 -15.06 -31.49
CA THR A 179 20.36 -15.41 -31.47
C THR A 179 20.93 -15.22 -30.07
N ALA A 180 21.71 -16.19 -29.57
CA ALA A 180 22.32 -16.07 -28.25
C ALA A 180 23.27 -14.86 -28.12
N VAL A 181 23.89 -14.42 -29.22
CA VAL A 181 24.81 -13.26 -29.22
C VAL A 181 24.10 -11.93 -28.94
N PHE A 182 22.79 -11.82 -29.24
CA PHE A 182 21.97 -10.65 -28.92
C PHE A 182 22.10 -10.26 -27.45
N TRP A 183 21.97 -11.24 -26.57
CA TRP A 183 21.88 -11.04 -25.14
C TRP A 183 23.18 -10.49 -24.55
N ILE A 184 24.32 -11.09 -24.90
CA ILE A 184 25.65 -10.63 -24.45
C ILE A 184 26.05 -9.30 -25.11
N PHE A 185 25.51 -8.97 -26.29
CA PHE A 185 25.67 -7.65 -26.90
C PHE A 185 24.83 -6.58 -26.19
N HIS A 186 23.56 -6.86 -25.87
CA HIS A 186 22.70 -5.94 -25.14
C HIS A 186 23.13 -5.74 -23.68
N ALA A 187 23.77 -6.74 -23.06
CA ALA A 187 24.50 -6.58 -21.81
C ALA A 187 25.64 -5.55 -21.90
N TRP A 188 26.32 -5.49 -23.04
CA TRP A 188 27.35 -4.48 -23.28
C TRP A 188 26.74 -3.08 -23.49
N VAL A 189 25.64 -2.97 -24.26
CA VAL A 189 24.90 -1.71 -24.43
C VAL A 189 24.43 -1.15 -23.07
N ASP A 190 23.92 -2.04 -22.20
CA ASP A 190 23.49 -1.71 -20.85
C ASP A 190 24.64 -1.20 -19.97
N ASP A 191 25.82 -1.83 -20.04
CA ASP A 191 27.03 -1.38 -19.34
C ASP A 191 27.41 0.06 -19.77
N LEU A 192 27.25 0.42 -21.05
CA LEU A 192 27.49 1.79 -21.52
C LEU A 192 26.44 2.77 -20.97
N TRP A 193 25.18 2.35 -20.88
CA TRP A 193 24.12 3.14 -20.28
C TRP A 193 24.39 3.42 -18.79
N TYR A 194 24.78 2.39 -18.04
CA TYR A 194 25.22 2.56 -16.65
C TYR A 194 26.42 3.53 -16.54
N CYS A 195 27.39 3.43 -17.45
CA CYS A 195 28.52 4.35 -17.48
C CYS A 195 28.09 5.80 -17.75
N TYR A 196 27.13 6.03 -18.65
CA TYR A 196 26.56 7.36 -18.88
C TYR A 196 25.89 7.90 -17.61
N GLN A 197 25.02 7.11 -16.97
CA GLN A 197 24.33 7.49 -15.74
C GLN A 197 25.31 7.85 -14.62
N LYS A 198 26.40 7.08 -14.48
CA LYS A 198 27.42 7.29 -13.45
C LYS A 198 28.29 8.53 -13.68
N ASN A 199 28.65 8.85 -14.93
CA ASN A 199 29.72 9.81 -15.21
C ASN A 199 29.28 11.10 -15.91
N CYS A 200 28.12 11.13 -16.60
CA CYS A 200 27.78 12.22 -17.52
C CYS A 200 26.55 13.04 -17.17
N GLN A 201 25.75 12.64 -16.19
CA GLN A 201 24.73 13.51 -15.63
C GLN A 201 24.99 13.71 -14.13
N LEU A 202 24.96 14.96 -13.68
CA LEU A 202 24.73 15.28 -12.28
C LEU A 202 23.28 14.88 -11.93
N LEU A 203 23.06 13.61 -11.59
CA LEU A 203 21.74 13.05 -11.25
C LEU A 203 21.66 12.79 -9.75
N GLY A 204 20.78 13.51 -9.07
CA GLY A 204 20.30 13.14 -7.74
C GLY A 204 19.31 11.98 -7.82
N ALA A 205 19.19 11.24 -6.72
CA ALA A 205 17.99 10.46 -6.49
C ALA A 205 16.81 11.41 -6.28
N ASP A 206 15.61 10.91 -6.56
CA ASP A 206 14.35 11.62 -6.32
C ASP A 206 13.38 10.55 -5.85
N LEU A 207 13.42 10.30 -4.54
CA LEU A 207 12.61 9.27 -3.91
C LEU A 207 11.16 9.74 -3.77
N TYR A 208 10.20 8.83 -3.84
CA TYR A 208 8.81 9.18 -3.60
C TYR A 208 7.98 8.01 -3.05
N VAL A 209 6.88 8.35 -2.39
CA VAL A 209 5.81 7.43 -2.00
C VAL A 209 4.54 7.87 -2.73
N LYS A 210 3.87 6.95 -3.44
CA LYS A 210 2.65 7.29 -4.17
C LYS A 210 1.53 7.69 -3.24
N LYS A 211 0.84 8.78 -3.58
CA LYS A 211 -0.36 9.28 -2.90
C LYS A 211 -1.65 8.81 -3.57
N TYR A 212 -1.59 8.43 -4.85
CA TYR A 212 -2.69 7.89 -5.65
C TYR A 212 -2.15 6.89 -6.69
N ASN A 213 -3.01 6.07 -7.30
CA ASN A 213 -2.58 4.91 -8.10
C ASN A 213 -1.66 5.26 -9.29
N THR A 214 -1.90 6.40 -9.93
CA THR A 214 -1.11 6.89 -11.06
C THR A 214 -0.10 7.98 -10.65
N ASP A 215 0.22 8.09 -9.36
CA ASP A 215 1.21 9.05 -8.88
C ASP A 215 2.61 8.64 -9.37
N GLU A 216 3.27 9.57 -10.06
CA GLU A 216 4.65 9.41 -10.54
C GLU A 216 5.65 10.22 -9.69
N GLY A 217 5.22 10.71 -8.52
CA GLY A 217 6.05 11.49 -7.60
C GLY A 217 6.24 12.94 -8.04
N VAL A 218 5.36 13.47 -8.91
CA VAL A 218 5.38 14.85 -9.39
C VAL A 218 4.80 15.79 -8.34
N THR A 219 5.48 16.92 -8.12
CA THR A 219 5.05 17.98 -7.21
C THR A 219 4.91 19.33 -7.94
N PRO A 220 3.93 20.19 -7.57
CA PRO A 220 2.89 19.91 -6.60
C PRO A 220 1.89 18.86 -7.09
N VAL A 221 1.25 18.13 -6.17
CA VAL A 221 0.21 17.15 -6.51
C VAL A 221 -0.96 17.85 -7.22
N PRO A 222 -1.53 17.26 -8.30
CA PRO A 222 -2.68 17.83 -8.99
C PRO A 222 -3.86 18.15 -8.07
N SER A 223 -4.59 19.22 -8.39
CA SER A 223 -5.80 19.60 -7.65
C SER A 223 -6.89 18.53 -7.76
N GLY A 224 -7.63 18.29 -6.67
CA GLY A 224 -8.73 17.32 -6.64
C GLY A 224 -8.32 15.91 -6.24
N ILE A 225 -7.04 15.67 -5.92
CA ILE A 225 -6.57 14.41 -5.36
C ILE A 225 -6.76 14.41 -3.84
N GLU A 226 -7.38 13.36 -3.31
CA GLU A 226 -7.40 13.09 -1.86
C GLU A 226 -6.04 12.55 -1.41
N LEU A 227 -5.41 13.21 -0.43
CA LEU A 227 -4.04 12.87 0.01
C LEU A 227 -4.00 11.91 1.21
N TRP A 228 -5.16 11.39 1.61
CA TRP A 228 -5.34 10.47 2.74
C TRP A 228 -5.60 9.01 2.30
N LYS A 229 -5.32 8.69 1.03
CA LYS A 229 -5.60 7.37 0.45
C LYS A 229 -4.38 6.72 -0.22
N ALA A 230 -3.16 7.08 0.22
CA ALA A 230 -1.92 6.61 -0.39
C ALA A 230 -1.91 5.07 -0.58
N PRO A 231 -1.73 4.55 -1.81
CA PRO A 231 -1.72 3.11 -2.07
C PRO A 231 -0.39 2.45 -1.66
N ASP A 232 0.70 3.22 -1.61
CA ASP A 232 2.02 2.72 -1.20
C ASP A 232 2.22 2.68 0.31
N ILE A 233 1.17 3.00 1.08
CA ILE A 233 1.09 2.72 2.51
C ILE A 233 -0.01 1.67 2.67
N TRP A 234 0.28 0.55 3.32
CA TRP A 234 -0.75 -0.43 3.66
C TRP A 234 -0.45 -1.06 5.01
N ILE A 235 -1.50 -1.53 5.68
CA ILE A 235 -1.41 -2.17 6.97
C ILE A 235 -2.00 -3.58 6.91
N ARG A 236 -1.38 -4.52 7.63
CA ARG A 236 -1.72 -5.95 7.63
C ARG A 236 -1.83 -6.48 9.05
N ASN A 237 -2.72 -7.43 9.28
CA ASN A 237 -2.82 -8.17 10.54
C ASN A 237 -1.63 -9.11 10.75
N ASN A 238 -1.06 -9.64 9.66
CA ASN A 238 0.08 -10.55 9.65
C ASN A 238 1.28 -9.93 8.92
N PRO A 239 2.52 -10.41 9.15
CA PRO A 239 3.72 -9.90 8.47
C PRO A 239 3.85 -10.45 7.04
N ASP A 240 2.79 -10.33 6.24
CA ASP A 240 2.68 -10.87 4.88
C ASP A 240 2.61 -9.76 3.81
N GLY A 241 2.85 -8.50 4.21
CA GLY A 241 2.62 -7.35 3.35
C GLY A 241 3.58 -7.22 2.17
N PHE A 242 4.70 -7.95 2.15
CA PHE A 242 5.56 -8.02 0.97
C PHE A 242 4.86 -8.71 -0.21
N GLN A 243 4.10 -9.77 0.06
CA GLN A 243 3.31 -10.52 -0.92
C GLN A 243 1.92 -9.88 -1.11
N ASN A 244 1.32 -9.40 -0.02
CA ASN A 244 -0.04 -8.86 0.01
C ASN A 244 -0.01 -7.34 0.22
N GLN A 245 0.04 -6.59 -0.88
CA GLN A 245 0.18 -5.13 -0.89
C GLN A 245 -1.16 -4.39 -0.83
N VAL A 246 -2.15 -4.98 -0.15
CA VAL A 246 -3.49 -4.42 0.04
C VAL A 246 -3.72 -4.21 1.53
N SER A 247 -4.19 -3.02 1.88
CA SER A 247 -4.49 -2.66 3.26
C SER A 247 -5.70 -3.44 3.78
N GLU A 248 -5.62 -3.89 5.02
CA GLU A 248 -6.72 -4.52 5.75
C GLU A 248 -7.28 -3.58 6.82
N ASP A 249 -8.50 -3.89 7.26
CA ASP A 249 -8.95 -3.51 8.58
C ASP A 249 -8.20 -4.34 9.62
N ILE A 250 -7.65 -3.67 10.64
CA ILE A 250 -6.85 -4.33 11.66
C ILE A 250 -7.73 -4.84 12.77
N VAL A 251 -7.70 -6.14 13.02
CA VAL A 251 -8.45 -6.78 14.09
C VAL A 251 -7.59 -6.76 15.35
N MET A 252 -8.11 -6.14 16.40
CA MET A 252 -7.48 -6.12 17.73
C MET A 252 -8.29 -6.97 18.71
N SER A 253 -7.75 -8.11 19.13
CA SER A 253 -8.39 -9.02 20.09
C SER A 253 -7.90 -8.80 21.54
N GLY A 254 -6.76 -8.10 21.75
CA GLY A 254 -6.28 -7.79 23.10
C GLY A 254 -5.13 -6.76 23.19
N PRO A 255 -4.78 -6.31 24.42
CA PRO A 255 -3.68 -5.39 24.65
C PRO A 255 -2.33 -6.01 24.24
N GLY A 256 -1.52 -5.25 23.50
CA GLY A 256 -0.19 -5.69 23.04
C GLY A 256 -0.21 -6.49 21.73
N GLU A 257 -1.34 -6.54 21.04
CA GLU A 257 -1.40 -6.98 19.66
C GLU A 257 -0.61 -6.05 18.73
N ARG A 258 -0.20 -6.60 17.61
CA ARG A 258 0.68 -5.98 16.64
C ARG A 258 -0.01 -5.88 15.29
N ALA A 259 0.29 -4.83 14.56
CA ALA A 259 0.03 -4.78 13.12
C ALA A 259 1.31 -4.45 12.38
N TYR A 260 1.30 -4.67 11.07
CA TYR A 260 2.47 -4.48 10.23
C TYR A 260 2.15 -3.40 9.21
N VAL A 261 2.82 -2.26 9.35
CA VAL A 261 2.69 -1.14 8.40
C VAL A 261 3.79 -1.25 7.38
N TYR A 262 3.42 -1.16 6.11
CA TYR A 262 4.34 -1.20 5.00
C TYR A 262 4.34 0.12 4.25
N VAL A 263 5.52 0.57 3.86
CA VAL A 263 5.69 1.74 2.99
C VAL A 263 6.56 1.37 1.81
N LYS A 264 6.04 1.54 0.60
CA LYS A 264 6.80 1.36 -0.64
C LYS A 264 7.38 2.70 -1.09
N VAL A 265 8.70 2.74 -1.22
CA VAL A 265 9.45 3.91 -1.68
C VAL A 265 10.02 3.63 -3.05
N HIS A 266 9.68 4.49 -3.99
CA HIS A 266 10.16 4.47 -5.37
C HIS A 266 11.28 5.48 -5.58
N ASN A 267 11.96 5.39 -6.71
CA ASN A 267 12.94 6.39 -7.15
C ASN A 267 12.69 6.78 -8.61
N ARG A 268 12.17 7.99 -8.83
CA ARG A 268 12.01 8.60 -10.17
C ARG A 268 13.26 9.32 -10.63
N GLY A 269 14.21 9.53 -9.73
CA GLY A 269 15.51 10.12 -10.00
C GLY A 269 16.33 9.22 -10.90
N ALA A 270 17.25 9.82 -11.64
CA ALA A 270 18.03 9.07 -12.62
C ALA A 270 19.26 8.36 -12.01
N SER A 271 19.49 8.51 -10.70
CA SER A 271 20.50 7.79 -9.90
C SER A 271 19.86 7.10 -8.69
N PRO A 272 20.40 5.95 -8.23
CA PRO A 272 20.06 5.37 -6.94
C PRO A 272 20.39 6.34 -5.79
N ASN A 273 19.58 6.38 -4.73
CA ASN A 273 19.97 7.07 -3.49
C ASN A 273 21.14 6.33 -2.83
N ARG A 274 21.84 6.99 -1.89
CA ARG A 274 22.85 6.28 -1.10
C ARG A 274 22.19 5.60 0.09
N ASP A 275 22.65 4.39 0.38
CA ASP A 275 22.16 3.61 1.51
C ASP A 275 22.47 4.31 2.83
N ASN A 276 21.50 4.24 3.75
CA ASN A 276 21.50 4.84 5.08
C ASN A 276 21.69 6.37 5.16
N MET A 277 21.51 7.08 4.05
CA MET A 277 21.52 8.54 4.06
C MET A 277 20.10 9.08 4.04
N GLY A 278 19.69 9.63 5.19
CA GLY A 278 18.31 10.01 5.41
C GLY A 278 17.52 8.89 6.07
N ASN A 279 16.27 9.18 6.41
CA ASN A 279 15.40 8.21 7.07
C ASN A 279 13.96 8.30 6.56
N ILE A 280 13.23 7.20 6.74
CA ILE A 280 11.78 7.15 6.62
C ILE A 280 11.17 6.88 8.01
N GLY A 281 10.35 7.81 8.47
CA GLY A 281 9.57 7.73 9.69
C GLY A 281 8.10 7.46 9.40
N VAL A 282 7.49 6.60 10.21
CA VAL A 282 6.05 6.33 10.18
C VAL A 282 5.42 6.72 11.50
N TYR A 283 4.29 7.42 11.39
CA TYR A 283 3.52 7.96 12.51
C TYR A 283 2.08 7.50 12.39
N TRP A 284 1.39 7.46 13.52
CA TRP A 284 -0.06 7.31 13.57
C TRP A 284 -0.71 8.56 14.17
N ALA A 285 -1.97 8.79 13.81
CA ALA A 285 -2.86 9.75 14.46
C ALA A 285 -4.22 9.10 14.69
N GLN A 286 -4.90 9.51 15.75
CA GLN A 286 -6.31 9.17 15.92
C GLN A 286 -7.11 9.81 14.79
N GLY A 287 -8.09 9.09 14.23
CA GLY A 287 -8.86 9.51 13.07
C GLY A 287 -9.41 10.91 13.25
N SER A 288 -8.99 11.83 12.39
CA SER A 288 -9.28 13.24 12.52
C SER A 288 -9.13 13.98 11.20
N VAL A 289 -10.19 14.67 10.80
CA VAL A 289 -10.16 15.56 9.64
C VAL A 289 -9.40 16.87 9.91
N GLY A 290 -8.94 17.09 11.15
CA GLY A 290 -8.20 18.28 11.55
C GLY A 290 -6.68 18.10 11.68
N VAL A 291 -6.13 16.90 11.45
CA VAL A 291 -4.68 16.63 11.68
C VAL A 291 -3.76 17.63 11.00
N GLN A 292 -2.67 18.02 11.66
CA GLN A 292 -1.65 18.94 11.17
C GLN A 292 -0.26 18.38 11.46
N TRP A 293 0.81 19.00 10.96
CA TRP A 293 2.17 18.69 11.37
C TRP A 293 2.64 19.69 12.45
N PRO A 294 3.42 19.28 13.47
CA PRO A 294 3.68 17.90 13.89
C PRO A 294 2.52 17.26 14.69
N ASN A 295 1.46 18.01 15.00
CA ASN A 295 0.39 17.59 15.91
C ASN A 295 -0.83 17.00 15.19
N PRO A 296 -1.25 15.76 15.48
CA PRO A 296 -0.90 14.98 16.68
C PRO A 296 0.20 13.91 16.48
N TRP A 297 0.75 13.77 15.28
CA TRP A 297 1.64 12.68 14.86
C TRP A 297 2.83 12.38 15.78
N THR A 298 3.43 13.40 16.38
CA THR A 298 4.60 13.22 17.26
C THR A 298 4.24 12.76 18.68
N GLY A 299 2.95 12.65 19.01
CA GLY A 299 2.45 12.21 20.31
C GLY A 299 2.44 13.27 21.40
N ALA A 300 2.73 14.53 21.07
CA ALA A 300 2.64 15.66 22.02
C ALA A 300 1.19 16.02 22.37
N THR A 301 0.24 15.78 21.47
CA THR A 301 -1.18 16.08 21.68
C THR A 301 -1.85 14.95 22.44
N THR A 302 -2.46 15.26 23.57
CA THR A 302 -3.25 14.32 24.36
C THR A 302 -4.66 14.85 24.58
N ILE A 303 -5.59 13.95 24.89
CA ILE A 303 -6.95 14.29 25.24
C ILE A 303 -7.34 13.70 26.60
N PRO A 304 -8.09 14.43 27.45
CA PRO A 304 -8.45 13.95 28.78
C PRO A 304 -9.61 12.94 28.72
N CYS A 305 -9.34 11.67 29.05
CA CYS A 305 -10.34 10.59 29.10
C CYS A 305 -10.26 9.85 30.44
N GLY A 306 -10.40 10.61 31.54
CA GLY A 306 -10.05 10.15 32.90
C GLY A 306 -8.54 10.09 33.13
N GLN A 307 -7.81 9.39 32.25
CA GLN A 307 -6.36 9.49 32.07
C GLN A 307 -6.04 10.16 30.73
N PRO A 308 -5.00 11.00 30.63
CA PRO A 308 -4.59 11.57 29.35
C PRO A 308 -4.24 10.48 28.33
N ARG A 309 -4.86 10.53 27.14
CA ARG A 309 -4.59 9.60 26.03
C ARG A 309 -3.93 10.34 24.87
N PRO A 310 -2.85 9.80 24.26
CA PRO A 310 -2.23 10.42 23.09
C PRO A 310 -3.17 10.36 21.88
N LEU A 311 -3.16 11.41 21.06
CA LEU A 311 -3.92 11.46 19.80
C LEU A 311 -3.09 11.08 18.58
N GLY A 312 -1.86 10.62 18.79
CA GLY A 312 -0.95 10.19 17.76
C GLY A 312 0.34 9.72 18.37
N GLY A 313 1.26 9.27 17.53
CA GLY A 313 2.54 8.81 18.00
C GLY A 313 3.41 8.25 16.90
N PHE A 314 4.64 7.99 17.28
CA PHE A 314 5.65 7.44 16.41
C PHE A 314 5.59 5.91 16.41
N ILE A 315 5.51 5.31 15.21
CA ILE A 315 5.52 3.85 15.04
C ILE A 315 6.97 3.37 14.91
N GLY A 316 7.75 4.02 14.05
CA GLY A 316 9.13 3.64 13.84
C GLY A 316 9.83 4.46 12.78
N ASN A 317 11.15 4.38 12.76
CA ASN A 317 12.01 5.03 11.78
C ASN A 317 13.03 4.02 11.27
N LYS A 318 13.28 4.04 9.97
CA LYS A 318 14.29 3.21 9.35
C LYS A 318 15.21 4.08 8.47
N PRO A 319 16.51 3.80 8.44
CA PRO A 319 17.42 4.47 7.50
C PRO A 319 16.96 4.18 6.08
N LEU A 320 17.08 5.18 5.19
CA LEU A 320 16.72 4.99 3.79
C LEU A 320 17.61 3.95 3.15
N ARG A 321 16.98 2.97 2.53
CA ARG A 321 17.59 1.95 1.71
C ARG A 321 17.73 2.43 0.30
N ARG A 322 18.81 2.01 -0.33
CA ARG A 322 19.05 2.28 -1.73
C ARG A 322 17.94 1.64 -2.57
N VAL A 323 17.33 2.46 -3.42
CA VAL A 323 16.33 2.12 -4.43
C VAL A 323 16.98 2.29 -5.79
N ASN A 324 16.71 1.37 -6.73
CA ASN A 324 17.46 1.16 -7.98
C ASN A 324 18.83 0.49 -7.73
N GLU A 325 18.87 -0.56 -6.90
CA GLU A 325 20.10 -1.32 -6.61
C GLU A 325 20.21 -2.60 -7.45
N ASN A 326 21.30 -2.70 -8.22
CA ASN A 326 21.81 -3.97 -8.70
C ASN A 326 22.61 -4.63 -7.55
N PHE A 327 22.05 -5.64 -6.86
CA PHE A 327 22.79 -6.38 -5.83
C PHE A 327 23.54 -7.60 -6.39
N LEU A 328 24.79 -7.80 -5.93
CA LEU A 328 25.53 -9.07 -5.98
C LEU A 328 25.57 -9.66 -4.54
N ASN A 329 24.93 -10.80 -4.30
CA ASN A 329 24.90 -11.47 -2.98
C ASN A 329 26.14 -12.39 -2.79
N ASN A 330 26.81 -12.31 -1.63
CA ASN A 330 28.11 -12.96 -1.36
C ASN A 330 28.18 -13.84 -0.10
N ILE A 331 27.08 -14.35 0.47
CA ILE A 331 27.16 -15.36 1.54
C ILE A 331 26.01 -16.38 1.42
N HIS A 332 26.41 -17.66 1.28
CA HIS A 332 25.61 -18.90 1.21
C HIS A 332 25.11 -19.36 -0.18
N SER A 333 25.77 -20.41 -0.67
CA SER A 333 25.32 -21.39 -1.68
C SER A 333 24.99 -20.90 -3.11
N GLY A 334 25.88 -20.12 -3.74
CA GLY A 334 26.18 -20.09 -5.20
C GLY A 334 25.09 -19.62 -6.19
N HIS A 335 23.90 -19.32 -5.66
CA HIS A 335 22.66 -18.69 -6.12
C HIS A 335 22.55 -17.17 -6.51
N HIS A 336 23.47 -16.51 -7.22
CA HIS A 336 23.37 -15.05 -7.57
C HIS A 336 22.16 -14.58 -8.45
N THR A 337 20.99 -14.28 -7.86
CA THR A 337 19.88 -13.49 -8.47
C THR A 337 20.25 -12.02 -8.54
N THR A 338 20.12 -11.38 -9.72
CA THR A 338 20.08 -9.90 -9.81
C THR A 338 18.63 -9.43 -9.99
N LEU A 339 18.03 -8.97 -8.88
CA LEU A 339 16.72 -8.31 -8.81
C LEU A 339 16.88 -6.79 -9.01
N GLU A 340 16.36 -6.23 -10.10
CA GLU A 340 16.09 -4.80 -10.26
C GLU A 340 14.94 -4.43 -9.33
N LYS A 341 15.28 -3.67 -8.28
CA LYS A 341 14.32 -3.12 -7.34
C LYS A 341 14.13 -1.63 -7.64
N ASP A 342 13.14 -1.31 -8.47
CA ASP A 342 12.65 0.08 -8.71
C ASP A 342 11.95 0.69 -7.48
N TYR A 343 11.81 -0.11 -6.42
CA TYR A 343 11.26 0.29 -5.15
C TYR A 343 11.88 -0.49 -3.99
N TYR A 344 11.81 0.07 -2.78
CA TYR A 344 12.08 -0.64 -1.53
C TYR A 344 10.84 -0.60 -0.64
N ILE A 345 10.44 -1.76 -0.10
CA ILE A 345 9.32 -1.86 0.85
C ILE A 345 9.91 -1.91 2.26
N TYR A 346 9.52 -0.96 3.09
CA TYR A 346 9.81 -0.94 4.52
C TYR A 346 8.65 -1.55 5.28
N GLU A 347 8.92 -2.55 6.10
CA GLU A 347 7.97 -3.07 7.10
C GLU A 347 8.24 -2.40 8.45
N PHE A 348 7.19 -1.99 9.16
CA PHE A 348 7.24 -1.48 10.52
C PHE A 348 6.28 -2.29 11.38
N GLU A 349 6.81 -2.97 12.39
CA GLU A 349 5.99 -3.64 13.40
C GLU A 349 5.43 -2.59 14.37
N TRP A 350 4.12 -2.45 14.41
CA TRP A 350 3.41 -1.53 15.29
C TRP A 350 2.99 -2.28 16.56
N THR A 351 3.88 -2.31 17.56
CA THR A 351 3.71 -3.06 18.82
C THR A 351 2.93 -2.31 19.91
N GLY A 352 2.63 -1.02 19.69
CA GLY A 352 1.91 -0.15 20.61
C GLY A 352 0.67 0.43 19.95
N MET A 353 -0.14 -0.42 19.33
CA MET A 353 -1.39 0.04 18.71
C MET A 353 -2.29 0.71 19.75
N PRO A 354 -2.88 1.86 19.44
CA PRO A 354 -3.88 2.50 20.28
C PRO A 354 -5.11 1.59 20.36
N ASP A 355 -5.52 1.25 21.58
CA ASP A 355 -6.76 0.52 21.81
C ASP A 355 -7.96 1.46 21.52
N PRO A 356 -8.81 1.15 20.52
CA PRO A 356 -10.03 1.90 20.22
C PRO A 356 -10.90 2.18 21.46
N ASP A 357 -11.01 1.22 22.38
CA ASP A 357 -11.90 1.31 23.54
C ASP A 357 -11.42 2.34 24.56
N HIS A 358 -10.11 2.61 24.61
CA HIS A 358 -9.57 3.68 25.46
C HIS A 358 -10.09 5.07 25.08
N TYR A 359 -10.61 5.23 23.86
CA TYR A 359 -11.12 6.51 23.39
C TYR A 359 -12.65 6.63 23.44
N THR A 360 -13.36 5.52 23.66
CA THR A 360 -14.84 5.50 23.74
C THR A 360 -15.39 6.40 24.85
N THR A 361 -14.64 6.54 25.96
CA THR A 361 -15.03 7.38 27.10
C THR A 361 -14.60 8.85 26.98
N CYS A 362 -13.79 9.19 25.96
CA CYS A 362 -13.32 10.55 25.76
C CYS A 362 -14.43 11.50 25.32
N PHE A 363 -15.48 10.97 24.68
CA PHE A 363 -16.58 11.75 24.15
C PHE A 363 -17.90 11.00 24.32
N PRO A 364 -18.84 11.48 25.14
CA PRO A 364 -20.11 10.80 25.40
C PRO A 364 -21.01 10.65 24.15
N GLU A 365 -20.68 11.33 23.05
CA GLU A 365 -21.38 11.26 21.77
C GLU A 365 -20.85 10.16 20.83
N VAL A 366 -19.70 9.58 21.16
CA VAL A 366 -18.91 8.71 20.29
C VAL A 366 -19.22 7.24 20.56
N TRP A 367 -19.77 6.56 19.55
CA TRP A 367 -20.21 5.18 19.68
C TRP A 367 -19.06 4.18 19.50
N GLN A 368 -18.12 4.45 18.57
CA GLN A 368 -16.91 3.65 18.28
C GLN A 368 -15.83 4.51 17.62
N GLN A 369 -14.58 4.46 18.11
CA GLN A 369 -13.42 5.12 17.48
C GLN A 369 -12.52 4.09 16.79
N GLN A 370 -12.84 3.75 15.55
CA GLN A 370 -12.11 2.74 14.78
C GLN A 370 -11.22 3.36 13.71
N HIS A 371 -11.34 4.66 13.41
CA HIS A 371 -10.57 5.32 12.36
C HIS A 371 -9.25 5.85 12.90
N PHE A 372 -8.17 5.60 12.19
CA PHE A 372 -6.84 6.11 12.47
C PHE A 372 -6.19 6.56 11.16
N CYS A 373 -5.11 7.33 11.25
CA CYS A 373 -4.30 7.68 10.10
C CYS A 373 -2.87 7.17 10.26
N LEU A 374 -2.26 6.81 9.14
CA LEU A 374 -0.83 6.55 9.02
C LEU A 374 -0.20 7.64 8.16
N LEU A 375 0.96 8.14 8.59
CA LEU A 375 1.75 9.12 7.84
C LEU A 375 3.18 8.60 7.68
N ALA A 376 3.63 8.52 6.44
CA ALA A 376 5.03 8.28 6.11
C ALA A 376 5.70 9.62 5.75
N ARG A 377 6.88 9.87 6.33
CA ARG A 377 7.71 11.04 6.02
C ARG A 377 9.15 10.61 5.83
N MET A 378 9.76 11.11 4.76
CA MET A 378 11.12 10.75 4.37
C MET A 378 12.01 11.98 4.29
N ASP A 379 13.11 11.98 5.04
CA ASP A 379 14.14 13.01 4.97
C ASP A 379 15.32 12.48 4.15
N GLU A 380 15.50 12.97 2.93
CA GLU A 380 16.59 12.58 2.01
C GLU A 380 17.79 13.54 2.08
N GLU A 381 19.02 13.06 1.83
CA GLU A 381 20.20 13.95 1.77
C GLU A 381 20.05 14.99 0.65
N GLY A 382 20.15 16.28 1.00
CA GLY A 382 20.08 17.38 0.04
C GLY A 382 18.67 17.82 -0.33
N SER A 383 17.64 17.15 0.20
CA SER A 383 16.23 17.57 0.09
C SER A 383 15.70 17.89 1.49
N SER A 384 15.01 19.02 1.63
CA SER A 384 14.34 19.37 2.88
C SER A 384 12.87 18.98 2.79
N THR A 385 12.44 18.04 3.64
CA THR A 385 11.02 17.74 3.82
C THR A 385 10.30 18.96 4.43
N PRO A 386 9.19 19.44 3.86
CA PRO A 386 8.47 20.60 4.40
C PRO A 386 8.09 20.43 5.87
N THR A 387 8.41 21.43 6.70
CA THR A 387 8.18 21.42 8.15
C THR A 387 7.02 22.32 8.60
N GLY A 388 6.35 22.98 7.66
CA GLY A 388 5.17 23.81 7.96
C GLY A 388 4.06 23.00 8.62
N SER A 389 3.14 23.66 9.33
CA SER A 389 2.10 22.94 10.07
C SER A 389 1.00 22.36 9.18
N ASP A 390 0.78 22.96 8.00
CA ASP A 390 -0.19 22.50 7.04
C ASP A 390 0.26 21.19 6.38
N ILE A 391 -0.26 20.06 6.89
CA ILE A 391 0.11 18.74 6.39
C ILE A 391 -0.37 18.51 4.95
N TYR A 392 -1.52 19.07 4.55
CA TYR A 392 -2.04 18.91 3.20
C TYR A 392 -1.16 19.67 2.19
N ALA A 393 -0.77 20.91 2.51
CA ALA A 393 0.17 21.67 1.70
C ALA A 393 1.55 20.98 1.65
N ASN A 394 2.04 20.44 2.76
CA ASN A 394 3.29 19.68 2.78
C ASN A 394 3.24 18.46 1.86
N MET A 395 2.15 17.66 1.91
CA MET A 395 1.96 16.50 1.03
C MET A 395 1.79 16.90 -0.43
N SER A 396 1.14 18.03 -0.71
CA SER A 396 1.02 18.55 -2.08
C SER A 396 2.38 18.98 -2.62
N ALA A 397 3.18 19.71 -1.83
CA ALA A 397 4.47 20.25 -2.26
C ALA A 397 5.63 19.24 -2.22
N SER A 398 5.45 18.06 -1.60
CA SER A 398 6.51 17.07 -1.41
C SER A 398 6.07 15.66 -1.77
N ASN A 399 6.89 14.99 -2.57
CA ASN A 399 6.78 13.59 -2.91
C ASN A 399 7.24 12.64 -1.78
N ASN A 400 7.89 13.18 -0.75
CA ASN A 400 8.44 12.45 0.41
C ASN A 400 7.47 12.27 1.58
N ILE A 401 6.24 12.78 1.46
CA ILE A 401 5.21 12.70 2.51
C ILE A 401 3.97 12.05 1.91
N ALA A 402 3.44 11.02 2.54
CA ALA A 402 2.21 10.37 2.10
C ALA A 402 1.39 9.91 3.31
N MET A 403 0.06 9.94 3.20
CA MET A 403 -0.86 9.60 4.28
C MET A 403 -1.93 8.62 3.82
N ARG A 404 -2.37 7.77 4.74
CA ARG A 404 -3.46 6.82 4.53
C ARG A 404 -4.36 6.73 5.77
N ASN A 405 -5.68 6.84 5.61
CA ASN A 405 -6.63 6.43 6.66
C ASN A 405 -6.69 4.89 6.75
N VAL A 406 -6.83 4.39 7.97
CA VAL A 406 -6.93 2.96 8.28
C VAL A 406 -7.98 2.73 9.36
N THR A 407 -8.50 1.51 9.44
CA THR A 407 -9.49 1.10 10.44
C THR A 407 -8.88 0.08 11.40
N ILE A 408 -9.11 0.24 12.70
CA ILE A 408 -8.78 -0.73 13.75
C ILE A 408 -10.10 -1.19 14.40
N LEU A 409 -10.44 -2.47 14.21
CA LEU A 409 -11.63 -3.14 14.71
C LEU A 409 -11.30 -3.92 15.99
N LYS A 410 -11.88 -3.50 17.12
CA LYS A 410 -11.88 -4.31 18.34
C LYS A 410 -12.75 -5.56 18.14
N ASP A 411 -12.19 -6.74 18.43
CA ASP A 411 -12.85 -8.05 18.38
C ASP A 411 -13.48 -8.39 17.01
N GLY A 412 -12.98 -7.77 15.93
CA GLY A 412 -13.44 -8.02 14.56
C GLY A 412 -14.84 -7.48 14.24
N ILE A 413 -15.41 -6.65 15.13
CA ILE A 413 -16.74 -6.10 14.94
C ILE A 413 -16.67 -4.89 13.99
N SER A 414 -16.91 -5.15 12.71
CA SER A 414 -17.28 -4.10 11.74
C SER A 414 -18.73 -3.69 12.02
N THR A 415 -18.95 -2.46 12.49
CA THR A 415 -20.32 -1.97 12.58
C THR A 415 -20.69 -1.24 11.29
N MET A 416 -21.82 -1.63 10.72
CA MET A 416 -22.47 -0.94 9.59
C MET A 416 -22.80 0.55 9.86
N ARG A 417 -22.47 1.07 11.05
CA ARG A 417 -22.90 2.37 11.56
C ARG A 417 -21.66 3.22 11.62
N ALA A 418 -21.54 4.21 10.74
CA ALA A 418 -20.32 4.99 10.60
C ALA A 418 -19.68 5.43 11.94
N GLY A 419 -18.36 5.47 11.92
CA GLY A 419 -17.51 5.65 13.08
C GLY A 419 -17.42 7.09 13.55
N SER A 420 -17.07 7.25 14.81
CA SER A 420 -16.72 8.54 15.38
C SER A 420 -15.26 8.86 15.14
N ILE A 421 -15.01 10.12 14.82
CA ILE A 421 -13.69 10.67 14.58
C ILE A 421 -13.51 11.94 15.39
N LEU A 422 -12.35 12.55 15.28
CA LEU A 422 -12.07 13.87 15.80
C LEU A 422 -12.09 14.90 14.68
N TRP A 423 -12.16 16.16 15.08
CA TRP A 423 -11.93 17.30 14.20
C TRP A 423 -11.44 18.46 15.08
N GLY A 424 -10.84 19.47 14.47
CA GLY A 424 -10.24 20.52 15.28
C GLY A 424 -9.14 21.30 14.60
N ASN A 425 -8.48 22.12 15.41
CA ASN A 425 -7.35 22.95 15.04
C ASN A 425 -6.15 22.56 15.91
N TYR A 426 -5.18 21.88 15.30
CA TYR A 426 -3.96 21.41 15.96
C TYR A 426 -2.81 22.42 15.84
N THR A 427 -3.09 23.64 15.37
CA THR A 427 -2.11 24.72 15.22
C THR A 427 -2.18 25.74 16.35
N GLU A 428 -1.16 26.58 16.45
CA GLU A 428 -1.10 27.67 17.43
C GLU A 428 -1.88 28.93 17.00
N LEU A 429 -2.40 28.97 15.77
CA LEU A 429 -3.18 30.08 15.23
C LEU A 429 -4.66 29.69 15.13
N PRO A 430 -5.61 30.62 15.35
CA PRO A 430 -7.04 30.30 15.24
C PRO A 430 -7.44 30.01 13.79
N MET A 431 -8.39 29.07 13.60
CA MET A 431 -9.10 28.87 12.34
C MET A 431 -10.49 29.49 12.47
N ASN A 432 -10.74 30.57 11.73
CA ASN A 432 -11.96 31.38 11.90
C ASN A 432 -13.07 31.03 10.90
N ASN A 433 -12.77 30.28 9.86
CA ASN A 433 -13.73 29.93 8.82
C ASN A 433 -13.66 28.44 8.49
N THR A 434 -13.87 27.61 9.50
CA THR A 434 -13.81 26.15 9.33
C THR A 434 -15.11 25.63 8.72
N ARG A 435 -14.99 24.75 7.73
CA ARG A 435 -16.10 24.05 7.06
C ARG A 435 -15.84 22.55 7.03
N LEU A 436 -16.88 21.76 7.30
CA LEU A 436 -16.88 20.32 7.08
C LEU A 436 -17.76 20.00 5.88
N THR A 437 -17.27 19.17 4.96
CA THR A 437 -17.99 18.74 3.76
C THR A 437 -17.99 17.22 3.66
N ILE A 438 -19.13 16.62 3.33
CA ILE A 438 -19.25 15.19 2.98
C ILE A 438 -19.38 15.08 1.46
N ARG A 439 -18.53 14.25 0.83
CA ARG A 439 -18.52 14.04 -0.62
C ARG A 439 -18.40 12.56 -0.95
N PHE A 440 -19.21 12.06 -1.87
CA PHE A 440 -19.09 10.70 -2.38
C PHE A 440 -17.97 10.59 -3.42
N GLU A 441 -17.28 9.45 -3.48
CA GLU A 441 -16.20 9.23 -4.47
C GLU A 441 -16.73 9.17 -5.90
N SER A 442 -17.98 8.74 -6.07
CA SER A 442 -18.64 8.65 -7.36
C SER A 442 -20.15 8.87 -7.26
N GLN A 443 -20.79 9.04 -8.42
CA GLN A 443 -22.24 9.12 -8.51
C GLN A 443 -22.93 7.80 -8.11
N GLU A 444 -22.24 6.66 -8.25
CA GLU A 444 -22.70 5.35 -7.81
C GLU A 444 -22.68 5.26 -6.27
N ASP A 445 -21.60 5.75 -5.65
CA ASP A 445 -21.50 5.85 -4.19
C ASP A 445 -22.58 6.74 -3.59
N ALA A 446 -22.89 7.88 -4.25
CA ALA A 446 -23.98 8.76 -3.86
C ALA A 446 -25.37 8.08 -3.87
N GLY A 447 -25.49 6.91 -4.53
CA GLY A 447 -26.65 6.03 -4.45
C GLY A 447 -26.99 5.59 -3.01
N LEU A 448 -26.03 5.64 -2.08
CA LEU A 448 -26.24 5.36 -0.67
C LEU A 448 -27.40 6.19 -0.08
N LEU A 449 -27.51 7.46 -0.46
CA LEU A 449 -28.56 8.37 0.03
C LEU A 449 -29.98 7.95 -0.37
N GLN A 450 -30.13 6.99 -1.28
CA GLN A 450 -31.44 6.42 -1.63
C GLN A 450 -31.90 5.40 -0.60
N VAL A 451 -30.96 4.63 -0.02
CA VAL A 451 -31.23 3.47 0.85
C VAL A 451 -30.88 3.69 2.32
N ALA A 452 -30.05 4.70 2.63
CA ALA A 452 -29.63 5.02 3.99
C ALA A 452 -29.65 6.53 4.24
N ASP A 453 -29.83 6.91 5.50
CA ASP A 453 -29.61 8.26 6.01
C ASP A 453 -28.16 8.37 6.49
N VAL A 454 -27.44 9.36 5.97
CA VAL A 454 -26.10 9.73 6.42
C VAL A 454 -26.23 10.99 7.26
N SER A 455 -25.77 10.96 8.50
CA SER A 455 -25.86 12.10 9.41
C SER A 455 -24.54 12.39 10.12
N ILE A 456 -24.36 13.64 10.51
CA ILE A 456 -23.22 14.14 11.27
C ILE A 456 -23.73 14.74 12.58
N LYS A 457 -23.16 14.30 13.69
CA LYS A 457 -23.49 14.73 15.04
C LYS A 457 -22.29 15.41 15.70
N PHE A 458 -22.55 16.56 16.29
CA PHE A 458 -21.57 17.40 16.98
C PHE A 458 -21.79 17.41 18.50
N ASP A 459 -20.79 17.81 19.27
CA ASP A 459 -20.97 18.11 20.68
C ASP A 459 -21.86 19.35 20.88
N ARG A 460 -22.50 19.41 22.06
CA ARG A 460 -23.51 20.42 22.37
C ARG A 460 -22.92 21.82 22.48
N GLU A 461 -21.70 21.95 23.00
CA GLU A 461 -21.05 23.24 23.17
C GLU A 461 -20.77 23.88 21.81
N THR A 462 -20.19 23.10 20.89
CA THR A 462 -19.90 23.56 19.53
C THR A 462 -21.15 24.05 18.80
N ILE A 463 -22.26 23.33 18.86
CA ILE A 463 -23.48 23.76 18.15
C ILE A 463 -24.17 24.95 18.82
N ARG A 464 -24.02 25.14 20.13
CA ARG A 464 -24.55 26.33 20.81
C ARG A 464 -23.83 27.61 20.40
N GLU A 465 -22.52 27.51 20.14
CA GLU A 465 -21.69 28.64 19.72
C GLU A 465 -21.69 28.85 18.20
N TRP A 466 -22.12 27.84 17.44
CA TRP A 466 -22.16 27.89 15.99
C TRP A 466 -23.23 28.88 15.48
N ASN A 467 -22.79 29.82 14.63
CA ASN A 467 -23.63 30.81 13.96
C ASN A 467 -23.38 30.81 12.44
N GLY A 468 -23.30 29.62 11.86
CA GLY A 468 -23.01 29.42 10.45
C GLY A 468 -24.21 28.98 9.62
N ASN A 469 -23.92 28.47 8.43
CA ASN A 469 -24.92 27.99 7.47
C ASN A 469 -24.63 26.55 7.06
N THR A 470 -25.64 25.92 6.48
CA THR A 470 -25.52 24.62 5.82
C THR A 470 -25.99 24.68 4.38
N ARG A 471 -25.47 23.79 3.55
CA ARG A 471 -26.00 23.47 2.21
C ARG A 471 -25.93 21.97 2.01
N GLY A 472 -26.97 21.35 1.45
CA GLY A 472 -27.02 19.89 1.30
C GLY A 472 -27.05 19.13 2.63
N LEU A 473 -27.26 19.82 3.75
CA LEU A 473 -27.48 19.26 5.09
C LEU A 473 -28.76 19.86 5.67
N ARG A 474 -29.57 19.02 6.30
CA ARG A 474 -30.78 19.40 7.04
C ARG A 474 -30.60 19.08 8.51
N ARG A 475 -30.76 20.08 9.39
CA ARG A 475 -30.78 19.85 10.85
C ARG A 475 -32.02 19.05 11.23
N ILE A 476 -31.83 17.91 11.90
CA ILE A 476 -32.91 17.01 12.33
C ILE A 476 -33.04 16.91 13.85
N ASP A 477 -32.01 17.34 14.59
CA ASP A 477 -31.99 17.46 16.05
C ASP A 477 -31.08 18.64 16.47
N GLU A 478 -31.02 19.00 17.75
CA GLU A 478 -30.13 20.04 18.29
C GLU A 478 -28.70 19.80 17.83
N GLN A 479 -28.20 18.56 17.88
CA GLN A 479 -26.81 18.23 17.57
C GLN A 479 -26.59 17.54 16.22
N VAL A 480 -27.66 17.19 15.49
CA VAL A 480 -27.60 16.26 14.35
C VAL A 480 -28.05 16.90 13.05
N PHE A 481 -27.23 16.75 12.01
CA PHE A 481 -27.48 17.21 10.66
C PHE A 481 -27.44 16.02 9.69
N MET A 482 -28.46 15.90 8.85
CA MET A 482 -28.62 14.81 7.89
C MET A 482 -28.26 15.28 6.49
N LEU A 483 -27.44 14.52 5.77
CA LEU A 483 -27.05 14.77 4.39
C LEU A 483 -28.25 14.59 3.46
N THR A 484 -28.52 15.59 2.62
CA THR A 484 -29.61 15.58 1.65
C THR A 484 -29.14 15.60 0.20
N ALA A 485 -27.87 15.92 -0.04
CA ALA A 485 -27.24 15.89 -1.34
C ALA A 485 -25.74 15.67 -1.21
N ASP A 486 -25.12 15.10 -2.24
CA ASP A 486 -23.67 15.03 -2.36
C ASP A 486 -23.03 16.44 -2.33
N GLY A 487 -21.84 16.54 -1.73
CA GLY A 487 -21.16 17.80 -1.48
C GLY A 487 -21.77 18.65 -0.38
N GLY A 488 -22.64 18.08 0.47
CA GLY A 488 -23.27 18.79 1.57
C GLY A 488 -22.25 19.25 2.61
N PHE A 489 -22.40 20.46 3.12
CA PHE A 489 -21.46 21.09 4.05
C PHE A 489 -22.14 21.90 5.15
N ILE A 490 -21.40 22.06 6.24
CA ILE A 490 -21.68 22.92 7.37
C ILE A 490 -20.44 23.77 7.66
N GLU A 491 -20.60 25.09 7.74
CA GLU A 491 -19.47 26.04 7.71
C GLU A 491 -19.55 27.13 8.78
N ASN A 492 -18.53 28.00 8.80
CA ASN A 492 -18.38 29.12 9.72
C ASN A 492 -18.20 28.70 11.19
N PHE A 493 -17.43 27.64 11.42
CA PHE A 493 -16.95 27.32 12.77
C PHE A 493 -15.67 28.11 13.07
N VAL A 494 -15.58 28.62 14.29
CA VAL A 494 -14.34 29.18 14.84
C VAL A 494 -13.71 28.14 15.74
N LEU A 495 -12.51 27.69 15.40
CA LEU A 495 -11.74 26.74 16.18
C LEU A 495 -10.52 27.44 16.78
N PRO A 496 -10.50 27.65 18.12
CA PRO A 496 -9.34 28.19 18.79
C PRO A 496 -8.09 27.33 18.58
N PRO A 497 -6.88 27.90 18.78
CA PRO A 497 -5.64 27.12 18.75
C PRO A 497 -5.71 25.88 19.63
N ASN A 498 -5.07 24.80 19.19
CA ASN A 498 -4.94 23.53 19.92
C ASN A 498 -6.26 22.96 20.47
N THR A 499 -7.36 23.15 19.74
CA THR A 499 -8.68 22.65 20.12
C THR A 499 -9.03 21.40 19.32
N VAL A 500 -9.34 20.31 20.01
CA VAL A 500 -9.79 19.04 19.41
C VAL A 500 -11.15 18.69 19.97
N LYS A 501 -12.08 18.30 19.10
CA LYS A 501 -13.48 18.00 19.41
C LYS A 501 -13.88 16.66 18.80
N GLY A 502 -14.89 16.04 19.39
CA GLY A 502 -15.48 14.80 18.89
C GLY A 502 -16.49 15.07 17.78
N LEU A 503 -16.62 14.11 16.87
CA LEU A 503 -17.57 14.13 15.77
C LEU A 503 -18.04 12.71 15.48
N THR A 504 -19.33 12.54 15.23
CA THR A 504 -19.87 11.23 14.85
C THR A 504 -20.51 11.34 13.47
N ILE A 505 -20.07 10.50 12.53
CA ILE A 505 -20.82 10.22 11.31
C ILE A 505 -21.66 8.99 11.59
N GLN A 506 -22.92 8.96 11.18
CA GLN A 506 -23.79 7.81 11.35
C GLN A 506 -24.44 7.49 10.01
N VAL A 507 -24.47 6.20 9.68
CA VAL A 507 -25.14 5.67 8.50
C VAL A 507 -26.21 4.71 8.98
N GLU A 508 -27.47 5.02 8.68
CA GLU A 508 -28.62 4.21 9.09
C GLU A 508 -29.44 3.81 7.86
N PRO A 509 -29.66 2.51 7.61
CA PRO A 509 -30.59 2.10 6.56
C PRO A 509 -31.97 2.70 6.82
N LYS A 510 -32.58 3.25 5.77
CA LYS A 510 -33.96 3.74 5.84
C LYS A 510 -34.93 2.59 6.15
N PRO A 511 -36.13 2.88 6.69
CA PRO A 511 -37.12 1.85 6.97
C PRO A 511 -37.37 0.93 5.76
N ASN A 512 -37.21 -0.38 5.96
CA ASN A 512 -37.37 -1.43 4.95
C ASN A 512 -36.38 -1.37 3.76
N GLN A 513 -35.31 -0.59 3.86
CA GLN A 513 -34.22 -0.59 2.87
C GLN A 513 -33.04 -1.42 3.36
N ARG A 514 -32.21 -1.86 2.43
CA ARG A 514 -30.94 -2.57 2.71
C ARG A 514 -29.83 -1.96 1.88
N ILE A 515 -28.64 -1.88 2.47
CA ILE A 515 -27.41 -1.51 1.77
C ILE A 515 -26.88 -2.79 1.12
N THR A 516 -26.80 -2.80 -0.21
CA THR A 516 -26.52 -4.01 -1.00
C THR A 516 -25.20 -3.97 -1.75
N GLY A 517 -24.57 -2.79 -1.83
CA GLY A 517 -23.22 -2.61 -2.38
C GLY A 517 -22.33 -1.86 -1.39
N THR A 518 -21.03 -1.86 -1.68
CA THR A 518 -20.05 -1.04 -0.98
C THR A 518 -20.17 0.40 -1.48
N HIS A 519 -20.28 1.37 -0.56
CA HIS A 519 -20.35 2.79 -0.88
C HIS A 519 -19.25 3.55 -0.15
N LYS A 520 -18.62 4.51 -0.83
CA LYS A 520 -17.51 5.31 -0.29
C LYS A 520 -17.78 6.80 -0.28
N PHE A 521 -17.41 7.46 0.80
CA PHE A 521 -17.45 8.91 0.89
C PHE A 521 -16.34 9.44 1.79
N ASP A 522 -15.98 10.69 1.57
CA ASP A 522 -15.01 11.41 2.38
C ASP A 522 -15.71 12.48 3.22
N LEU A 523 -15.24 12.63 4.45
CA LEU A 523 -15.46 13.83 5.25
C LEU A 523 -14.19 14.68 5.20
N VAL A 524 -14.33 15.96 4.85
CA VAL A 524 -13.19 16.86 4.63
C VAL A 524 -13.36 18.14 5.45
N GLN A 525 -12.31 18.52 6.19
CA GLN A 525 -12.24 19.82 6.86
C GLN A 525 -11.53 20.84 5.97
N TYR A 526 -12.10 22.03 5.91
CA TYR A 526 -11.55 23.20 5.24
C TYR A 526 -11.34 24.34 6.23
N ASP A 527 -10.34 25.17 5.95
CA ASP A 527 -10.15 26.49 6.56
C ASP A 527 -10.21 27.53 5.43
N GLY A 528 -11.36 28.20 5.31
CA GLY A 528 -11.73 28.89 4.08
C GLY A 528 -11.87 27.92 2.91
N ASP A 529 -11.12 28.16 1.84
CA ASP A 529 -11.08 27.26 0.66
C ASP A 529 -9.95 26.24 0.70
N ARG A 530 -9.08 26.32 1.71
CA ARG A 530 -7.93 25.42 1.89
C ARG A 530 -8.38 24.13 2.55
N ILE A 531 -8.01 22.98 1.97
CA ILE A 531 -8.21 21.67 2.59
C ILE A 531 -7.22 21.52 3.76
N VAL A 532 -7.73 21.14 4.93
CA VAL A 532 -6.94 20.85 6.12
C VAL A 532 -6.53 19.38 6.12
N SER A 533 -7.51 18.48 6.09
CA SER A 533 -7.36 17.02 5.93
C SER A 533 -8.73 16.39 5.66
N GLY A 534 -8.75 15.06 5.48
CA GLY A 534 -9.95 14.28 5.28
C GLY A 534 -9.86 12.86 5.84
N GLU A 535 -11.02 12.24 5.96
CA GLU A 535 -11.22 10.86 6.40
C GLU A 535 -12.12 10.14 5.40
N ASN A 536 -11.69 8.96 4.98
CA ASN A 536 -12.45 8.09 4.10
C ASN A 536 -13.33 7.11 4.89
N TYR A 537 -14.58 7.00 4.46
CA TYR A 537 -15.54 6.03 4.98
C TYR A 537 -15.88 5.02 3.90
N VAL A 538 -15.82 3.74 4.26
CA VAL A 538 -16.28 2.62 3.45
C VAL A 538 -17.48 2.00 4.14
N VAL A 539 -18.64 2.05 3.48
CA VAL A 539 -19.89 1.45 3.94
C VAL A 539 -20.09 0.16 3.18
N GLU A 540 -19.87 -0.97 3.85
CA GLU A 540 -20.01 -2.29 3.24
C GLU A 540 -21.48 -2.76 3.16
N PRO A 541 -21.81 -3.67 2.22
CA PRO A 541 -23.15 -4.24 2.13
C PRO A 541 -23.51 -4.99 3.40
N GLY A 542 -24.74 -4.78 3.87
CA GLY A 542 -25.26 -5.46 5.04
C GLY A 542 -25.91 -6.78 4.67
N GLU A 543 -25.22 -7.89 4.93
CA GLU A 543 -25.89 -9.08 5.43
C GLU A 543 -25.74 -9.10 6.96
N ILE A 544 -26.81 -9.43 7.69
CA ILE A 544 -26.62 -10.00 9.03
C ILE A 544 -26.01 -11.38 8.79
N GLN A 545 -24.71 -11.44 8.57
CA GLN A 545 -23.93 -12.67 8.55
C GLN A 545 -23.73 -13.06 10.02
N ILE A 546 -24.66 -13.86 10.54
CA ILE A 546 -24.35 -14.76 11.65
C ILE A 546 -23.37 -15.78 11.07
N GLN A 547 -22.07 -15.48 11.10
CA GLN A 547 -21.08 -16.52 10.86
C GLN A 547 -21.21 -17.55 11.98
N HIS A 548 -21.89 -18.64 11.66
CA HIS A 548 -21.76 -19.91 12.33
C HIS A 548 -20.32 -20.43 12.12
N THR A 549 -19.37 -19.90 12.87
CA THR A 549 -18.07 -20.55 13.05
C THR A 549 -17.84 -20.63 14.54
N ILE A 550 -18.08 -21.81 15.10
CA ILE A 550 -17.70 -22.18 16.46
C ILE A 550 -16.16 -22.15 16.51
N PRO A 551 -15.51 -21.25 17.28
CA PRO A 551 -14.12 -21.44 17.63
C PRO A 551 -14.07 -22.61 18.62
N LEU A 552 -13.57 -23.75 18.14
CA LEU A 552 -13.10 -24.81 19.03
C LEU A 552 -11.87 -24.25 19.79
N ALA A 553 -12.09 -23.96 21.08
CA ALA A 553 -11.09 -23.79 22.14
C ALA A 553 -9.93 -22.80 21.88
N GLY A 554 -10.06 -21.60 22.44
CA GLY A 554 -8.96 -20.68 22.74
C GLY A 554 -9.37 -19.79 23.92
N GLN A 555 -8.57 -19.74 24.97
CA GLN A 555 -8.91 -19.21 26.29
C GLN A 555 -9.26 -17.71 26.33
N ASP A 556 -10.55 -17.38 26.30
CA ASP A 556 -11.06 -16.22 27.03
C ASP A 556 -11.41 -16.66 28.45
N LYS A 557 -10.89 -15.96 29.46
CA LYS A 557 -11.41 -16.11 30.82
C LYS A 557 -12.78 -15.45 30.86
N GLU A 558 -13.83 -16.20 30.53
CA GLU A 558 -15.21 -15.80 30.83
C GLU A 558 -15.31 -15.40 32.31
N LEU A 559 -15.57 -14.13 32.59
CA LEU A 559 -15.69 -13.60 33.95
C LEU A 559 -16.86 -14.22 34.72
N TYR A 560 -17.89 -14.64 33.99
CA TYR A 560 -19.07 -15.29 34.53
C TYR A 560 -19.41 -16.54 33.73
N LEU A 561 -19.61 -17.64 34.44
CA LEU A 561 -20.07 -18.91 33.89
C LEU A 561 -21.59 -19.01 34.04
N ILE A 562 -22.30 -19.17 32.93
CA ILE A 562 -23.76 -19.36 32.90
C ILE A 562 -24.05 -20.79 32.50
N TYR A 563 -24.68 -21.57 33.38
CA TYR A 563 -24.94 -22.98 33.12
C TYR A 563 -26.24 -23.47 33.80
N PRO A 564 -26.94 -24.46 33.20
CA PRO A 564 -26.72 -24.99 31.86
C PRO A 564 -27.02 -23.93 30.78
N ASN A 565 -26.26 -23.95 29.70
CA ASN A 565 -26.50 -23.10 28.53
C ASN A 565 -26.05 -23.88 27.27
N PRO A 566 -26.97 -24.47 26.48
CA PRO A 566 -28.42 -24.26 26.51
C PRO A 566 -29.15 -24.72 27.79
N ALA A 567 -30.16 -23.96 28.19
CA ALA A 567 -30.97 -24.18 29.39
C ALA A 567 -32.38 -24.68 29.03
N SER A 568 -32.92 -25.64 29.79
CA SER A 568 -34.28 -26.14 29.60
C SER A 568 -35.30 -25.52 30.57
N SER A 569 -34.93 -25.36 31.85
CA SER A 569 -35.85 -24.84 32.87
C SER A 569 -35.22 -23.83 33.82
N GLU A 570 -33.91 -23.90 34.05
CA GLU A 570 -33.19 -23.03 34.98
C GLU A 570 -31.77 -22.76 34.51
N ILE A 571 -31.20 -21.65 34.99
CA ILE A 571 -29.79 -21.30 34.82
C ILE A 571 -29.19 -20.85 36.14
N THR A 572 -27.88 -21.01 36.26
CA THR A 572 -27.07 -20.51 37.36
C THR A 572 -25.96 -19.64 36.80
N VAL A 573 -25.66 -18.54 37.48
CA VAL A 573 -24.54 -17.64 37.14
C VAL A 573 -23.50 -17.71 38.25
N LEU A 574 -22.25 -18.01 37.89
CA LEU A 574 -21.10 -18.04 38.81
C LEU A 574 -20.04 -17.04 38.35
N SER A 575 -19.44 -16.30 39.26
CA SER A 575 -18.23 -15.51 38.98
C SER A 575 -17.00 -16.42 38.99
N THR A 576 -16.06 -16.22 38.06
CA THR A 576 -14.78 -16.95 38.04
C THR A 576 -13.71 -16.32 38.93
N GLN A 577 -14.03 -15.22 39.63
CA GLN A 577 -13.15 -14.57 40.62
C GLN A 577 -13.91 -14.46 41.95
N ASN A 578 -13.33 -15.02 43.03
CA ASN A 578 -13.92 -15.09 44.39
C ASN A 578 -14.57 -13.76 44.86
N ALA A 579 -15.63 -13.71 45.68
CA ALA A 579 -16.95 -14.36 45.66
C ALA A 579 -17.76 -13.84 46.88
N THR A 580 -18.31 -12.63 46.80
CA THR A 580 -19.34 -12.11 47.75
C THR A 580 -20.33 -11.13 47.13
N SER A 581 -20.10 -10.65 45.91
CA SER A 581 -20.95 -9.66 45.25
C SER A 581 -22.33 -10.22 44.92
N LEU A 582 -23.34 -9.38 45.13
CA LEU A 582 -24.68 -9.62 44.64
C LEU A 582 -24.74 -9.26 43.15
N LEU A 583 -25.53 -10.00 42.38
CA LEU A 583 -25.68 -9.81 40.95
C LEU A 583 -27.08 -9.28 40.62
N ASP A 584 -27.14 -8.23 39.82
CA ASP A 584 -28.36 -7.79 39.15
C ASP A 584 -28.35 -8.37 37.72
N ILE A 585 -29.34 -9.20 37.41
CA ILE A 585 -29.45 -9.93 36.16
C ILE A 585 -30.66 -9.44 35.38
N SER A 586 -30.46 -9.14 34.10
CA SER A 586 -31.55 -8.81 33.17
C SER A 586 -31.41 -9.65 31.90
N ILE A 587 -32.44 -10.37 31.52
CA ILE A 587 -32.52 -11.17 30.30
C ILE A 587 -33.37 -10.41 29.29
N PHE A 588 -32.86 -10.30 28.07
CA PHE A 588 -33.50 -9.64 26.94
C PHE A 588 -33.75 -10.65 25.82
N SER A 589 -34.88 -10.53 25.13
CA SER A 589 -35.13 -11.24 23.87
C SER A 589 -34.11 -10.81 22.79
N ALA A 590 -34.02 -11.59 21.71
CA ALA A 590 -33.22 -11.23 20.53
C ALA A 590 -33.59 -9.87 19.90
N LEU A 591 -34.78 -9.34 20.20
CA LEU A 591 -35.25 -8.03 19.74
C LEU A 591 -34.95 -6.89 20.74
N GLY A 592 -34.22 -7.17 21.83
CA GLY A 592 -33.82 -6.18 22.83
C GLY A 592 -34.88 -5.86 23.89
N GLN A 593 -36.03 -6.53 23.87
CA GLN A 593 -37.04 -6.38 24.92
C GLN A 593 -36.60 -7.12 26.19
N GLU A 594 -36.60 -6.46 27.34
CA GLU A 594 -36.35 -7.09 28.65
C GLU A 594 -37.49 -8.06 28.98
N VAL A 595 -37.15 -9.32 29.24
CA VAL A 595 -38.11 -10.42 29.46
C VAL A 595 -38.05 -10.98 30.88
N LEU A 596 -36.94 -10.83 31.60
CA LEU A 596 -36.80 -11.29 32.98
C LEU A 596 -35.72 -10.47 33.69
N THR A 597 -35.98 -10.05 34.93
CA THR A 597 -35.00 -9.34 35.75
C THR A 597 -35.00 -9.91 37.17
N VAL A 598 -33.80 -10.16 37.70
CA VAL A 598 -33.55 -10.65 39.06
C VAL A 598 -32.53 -9.71 39.70
N LYS A 599 -32.86 -9.13 40.85
CA LYS A 599 -31.96 -8.22 41.55
C LYS A 599 -31.40 -8.86 42.79
N SER A 600 -30.20 -8.42 43.18
CA SER A 600 -29.55 -8.83 44.43
C SER A 600 -29.40 -10.36 44.53
N LEU A 601 -29.09 -11.01 43.41
CA LEU A 601 -28.94 -12.45 43.35
C LEU A 601 -27.59 -12.87 43.98
N VAL A 602 -27.64 -13.83 44.89
CA VAL A 602 -26.43 -14.52 45.35
C VAL A 602 -25.97 -15.45 44.22
N GLN A 603 -24.74 -15.27 43.74
CA GLN A 603 -24.17 -16.15 42.70
C GLN A 603 -24.31 -17.64 43.07
N GLY A 604 -24.48 -18.51 42.08
CA GLY A 604 -24.75 -19.92 42.32
C GLY A 604 -26.21 -20.25 42.63
N THR A 605 -27.08 -19.25 42.80
CA THR A 605 -28.53 -19.46 42.94
C THR A 605 -29.17 -19.70 41.58
N ALA A 606 -30.03 -20.72 41.50
CA ALA A 606 -30.78 -21.04 40.29
C ALA A 606 -31.83 -19.97 39.97
N ILE A 607 -31.92 -19.61 38.69
CA ILE A 607 -32.88 -18.67 38.11
C ILE A 607 -33.78 -19.47 37.17
N SER A 608 -35.10 -19.45 37.42
CA SER A 608 -36.05 -20.11 36.51
C SER A 608 -36.11 -19.37 35.18
N VAL A 609 -36.00 -20.12 34.09
CA VAL A 609 -36.20 -19.68 32.70
C VAL A 609 -37.26 -20.53 31.99
N SER A 610 -38.04 -21.32 32.75
CA SER A 610 -39.06 -22.23 32.24
C SER A 610 -40.15 -21.54 31.41
N ASP A 611 -40.39 -20.26 31.66
CA ASP A 611 -41.46 -19.49 31.01
C ASP A 611 -40.98 -18.79 29.74
N LEU A 612 -39.67 -18.76 29.49
CA LEU A 612 -39.10 -18.22 28.26
C LEU A 612 -39.33 -19.20 27.11
N PRO A 613 -39.85 -18.75 25.96
CA PRO A 613 -39.89 -19.57 24.74
C PRO A 613 -38.51 -20.07 24.32
N GLU A 614 -38.46 -21.19 23.60
CA GLU A 614 -37.22 -21.64 22.95
C GLU A 614 -36.67 -20.54 22.05
N GLY A 615 -35.37 -20.27 22.14
CA GLY A 615 -34.75 -19.18 21.43
C GLY A 615 -33.47 -18.66 22.05
N VAL A 616 -32.92 -17.63 21.43
CA VAL A 616 -31.70 -16.95 21.89
C VAL A 616 -32.07 -15.66 22.61
N TYR A 617 -31.44 -15.47 23.76
CA TYR A 617 -31.59 -14.34 24.65
C TYR A 617 -30.22 -13.72 24.95
N ILE A 618 -30.22 -12.48 25.39
CA ILE A 618 -29.05 -11.80 25.93
C ILE A 618 -29.24 -11.71 27.44
N ILE A 619 -28.32 -12.26 28.22
CA ILE A 619 -28.30 -12.08 29.67
C ILE A 619 -27.25 -11.03 30.01
N ARG A 620 -27.68 -9.94 30.66
CA ARG A 620 -26.83 -8.90 31.22
C ARG A 620 -26.66 -9.15 32.71
N ILE A 621 -25.42 -9.10 33.18
CA ILE A 621 -25.07 -9.27 34.59
C ILE A 621 -24.40 -7.96 35.03
N LEU A 622 -24.89 -7.40 36.13
CA LEU A 622 -24.29 -6.27 36.84
C LEU A 622 -23.81 -6.78 38.20
N ASP A 623 -22.52 -6.66 38.44
CA ASP A 623 -21.95 -6.87 39.77
C ASP A 623 -22.16 -5.61 40.61
N THR A 624 -22.96 -5.72 41.68
CA THR A 624 -23.40 -4.55 42.45
C THR A 624 -22.28 -3.91 43.28
N GLU A 625 -21.18 -4.62 43.53
CA GLU A 625 -20.05 -4.08 44.31
C GLU A 625 -19.04 -3.36 43.41
N SER A 626 -18.71 -3.95 42.26
CA SER A 626 -17.74 -3.39 41.32
C SER A 626 -18.34 -2.45 40.27
N ASN A 627 -19.67 -2.42 40.16
CA ASN A 627 -20.41 -1.72 39.11
C ASN A 627 -19.96 -2.12 37.70
N THR A 628 -19.49 -3.37 37.54
CA THR A 628 -19.09 -3.93 36.26
C THR A 628 -20.28 -4.57 35.57
N HIS A 629 -20.35 -4.38 34.26
CA HIS A 629 -21.40 -4.95 33.42
C HIS A 629 -20.80 -5.99 32.48
N SER A 630 -21.43 -7.15 32.36
CA SER A 630 -21.14 -8.15 31.34
C SER A 630 -22.42 -8.53 30.61
N SER A 631 -22.29 -9.00 29.37
CA SER A 631 -23.41 -9.49 28.57
C SER A 631 -23.01 -10.78 27.89
N HIS A 632 -23.86 -11.79 27.98
CA HIS A 632 -23.61 -13.12 27.45
C HIS A 632 -24.81 -13.62 26.66
N LYS A 633 -24.56 -14.59 25.77
CA LYS A 633 -25.62 -15.30 25.06
C LYS A 633 -26.23 -16.35 25.99
N LEU A 634 -27.56 -16.39 26.07
CA LEU A 634 -28.33 -17.44 26.74
C LEU A 634 -29.21 -18.15 25.70
N VAL A 635 -29.14 -19.48 25.63
CA VAL A 635 -29.98 -20.29 24.75
C VAL A 635 -30.99 -21.05 25.60
N ILE A 636 -32.28 -20.91 25.29
CA ILE A 636 -33.34 -21.73 25.86
C ILE A 636 -33.70 -22.83 24.86
N SER A 637 -33.58 -24.08 25.28
CA SER A 637 -33.88 -25.29 24.50
C SER A 637 -34.60 -26.28 25.41
N LYS A 638 -35.89 -26.51 25.18
CA LYS A 638 -36.74 -27.37 26.03
C LYS A 638 -36.79 -28.81 25.53
#